data_AF-A0AAV3WTG6-F1
#
_entry.id   AF-A0AAV3WTG6-F1
#
_cell.length_a   1.000
_cell.length_b   1.000
_cell.length_c   1.000
_cell.angle_alpha   90.00
_cell.angle_beta   90.00
_cell.angle_gamma   90.00
#
_symmetry.space_group_name_H-M   'P 1'
#
loop_
_entity.id
_entity.type
_entity.pdbx_description
1 polymer ?
#
loop_
_entity_poly.entity_id
_entity_poly.type
_entity_poly.pdbx_seq_one_letter_code
_entity_poly.pdbx_strand_id
1 'polypeptide(L)'
;MALTNRKKKDRPVVESPVSESRFSESVNSEITPKKEKLVTEKSTTKHYSKVETDVTSIDFNTEYSAKDRKTIKADPDIKSLIEIFRTLKGDKAYETLRNMAKFYYVNNYDERAQRIIASIQNNKFLG
;
A
#
# COMPACT_ATOMS: atom_id res chain seq x y z
N MET A 1 62.34 26.80 1.51
CA MET A 1 61.02 26.14 1.55
C MET A 1 61.01 25.03 0.52
N ALA A 2 60.75 23.77 0.90
CA ALA A 2 60.72 22.65 -0.04
C ALA A 2 59.29 22.44 -0.56
N LEU A 3 59.05 22.74 -1.85
CA LEU A 3 57.81 22.41 -2.55
C LEU A 3 57.84 20.92 -2.91
N THR A 4 57.15 20.09 -2.13
CA THR A 4 57.00 18.67 -2.45
C THR A 4 55.81 18.47 -3.38
N ASN A 5 56.09 17.94 -4.58
CA ASN A 5 55.07 17.56 -5.55
C ASN A 5 54.25 16.37 -5.01
N ARG A 6 53.07 16.63 -4.47
CA ARG A 6 52.14 15.57 -4.06
C ARG A 6 51.47 14.98 -5.31
N LYS A 7 51.93 13.80 -5.75
CA LYS A 7 51.17 13.00 -6.72
C LYS A 7 49.86 12.54 -6.07
N LYS A 8 48.73 12.85 -6.71
CA LYS A 8 47.42 12.34 -6.29
C LYS A 8 47.39 10.83 -6.57
N LYS A 9 46.93 10.06 -5.58
CA LYS A 9 46.65 8.63 -5.76
C LYS A 9 45.33 8.49 -6.51
N ASP A 10 45.27 7.60 -7.49
CA ASP A 10 44.05 7.30 -8.21
C ASP A 10 43.04 6.60 -7.30
N ARG A 11 41.77 6.93 -7.51
CA ARG A 11 40.66 6.33 -6.76
C ARG A 11 40.41 4.92 -7.28
N PRO A 12 40.06 3.95 -6.41
CA PRO A 12 39.69 2.62 -6.88
C PRO A 12 38.44 2.72 -7.77
N VAL A 13 38.53 2.16 -8.97
CA VAL A 13 37.40 2.03 -9.90
C VAL A 13 36.62 0.78 -9.49
N VAL A 14 35.33 0.96 -9.21
CA VAL A 14 34.43 -0.16 -8.93
C VAL A 14 34.02 -0.75 -10.28
N GLU A 15 34.48 -1.97 -10.57
CA GLU A 15 33.97 -2.74 -11.69
C GLU A 15 32.55 -3.20 -11.34
N SER A 16 31.56 -2.62 -12.02
CA SER A 16 30.18 -3.07 -11.91
C SER A 16 30.08 -4.47 -12.54
N PRO A 17 29.58 -5.49 -11.83
CA PRO A 17 29.35 -6.79 -12.45
C PRO A 17 28.35 -6.61 -13.59
N VAL A 18 28.69 -7.20 -14.72
CA VAL A 18 27.88 -7.25 -15.94
C VAL A 18 26.44 -7.56 -15.57
N SER A 19 25.50 -6.77 -16.10
CA SER A 19 24.08 -7.05 -15.97
C SER A 19 23.79 -8.35 -16.72
N GLU A 20 23.72 -9.46 -16.00
CA GLU A 20 23.14 -10.68 -16.54
C GLU A 20 21.63 -10.43 -16.73
N SER A 21 21.30 -9.92 -17.92
CA SER A 21 19.95 -9.87 -18.43
C SER A 21 19.38 -11.29 -18.41
N ARG A 22 18.22 -11.48 -17.77
CA ARG A 22 17.47 -12.75 -17.84
C ARG A 22 16.86 -13.01 -19.22
N PHE A 23 17.10 -12.13 -20.19
CA PHE A 23 16.70 -12.27 -21.57
C PHE A 23 17.96 -12.39 -22.43
N SER A 24 18.04 -13.47 -23.19
CA SER A 24 19.11 -13.69 -24.16
C SER A 24 19.07 -12.59 -25.23
N GLU A 25 20.03 -11.67 -25.20
CA GLU A 25 20.34 -10.81 -26.34
C GLU A 25 21.12 -11.65 -27.36
N SER A 26 20.40 -12.30 -28.27
CA SER A 26 20.97 -12.67 -29.55
C SER A 26 21.00 -11.42 -30.42
N VAL A 27 22.20 -10.84 -30.56
CA VAL A 27 22.49 -9.89 -31.63
C VAL A 27 22.30 -10.63 -32.96
N ASN A 28 21.45 -10.09 -33.84
CA ASN A 28 21.82 -9.97 -35.25
C ASN A 28 21.01 -8.86 -35.92
N SER A 29 21.76 -8.13 -36.73
CA SER A 29 21.43 -6.99 -37.54
C SER A 29 20.34 -7.25 -38.59
N GLU A 30 19.73 -6.15 -39.02
CA GLU A 30 19.00 -5.91 -40.27
C GLU A 30 17.46 -6.07 -40.33
N ILE A 31 16.81 -4.89 -40.38
CA ILE A 31 15.77 -4.43 -41.34
C ILE A 31 14.42 -5.20 -41.41
N THR A 32 13.37 -4.48 -40.98
CA THR A 32 11.89 -4.55 -41.18
C THR A 32 11.31 -5.34 -42.38
N PRO A 33 9.96 -5.50 -42.49
CA PRO A 33 8.94 -5.92 -41.53
C PRO A 33 8.03 -7.03 -42.13
N LYS A 34 7.50 -7.98 -41.35
CA LYS A 34 6.33 -8.76 -41.81
C LYS A 34 5.53 -9.35 -40.65
N LYS A 35 4.23 -9.06 -40.71
CA LYS A 35 3.15 -9.57 -39.87
C LYS A 35 3.20 -11.09 -39.84
N GLU A 36 3.05 -11.73 -38.68
CA GLU A 36 2.27 -12.97 -38.55
C GLU A 36 2.01 -13.40 -37.09
N LYS A 37 0.70 -13.46 -36.78
CA LYS A 37 -0.03 -14.40 -35.92
C LYS A 37 0.45 -14.60 -34.47
N LEU A 38 -0.28 -13.92 -33.58
CA LEU A 38 -0.47 -14.29 -32.17
C LEU A 38 -0.92 -15.75 -32.06
N VAL A 39 -0.06 -16.60 -31.50
CA VAL A 39 -0.47 -17.88 -30.91
C VAL A 39 -0.70 -17.60 -29.42
N THR A 40 -1.97 -17.57 -29.04
CA THR A 40 -2.43 -17.48 -27.64
C THR A 40 -2.06 -18.74 -26.89
N GLU A 41 -1.00 -18.68 -26.09
CA GLU A 41 -0.73 -19.69 -25.05
C GLU A 41 -1.57 -19.39 -23.81
N LYS A 42 -2.36 -20.39 -23.43
CA LYS A 42 -3.38 -20.33 -22.39
C LYS A 42 -2.72 -20.15 -21.02
N SER A 43 -2.75 -18.93 -20.48
CA SER A 43 -2.43 -18.67 -19.09
C SER A 43 -3.47 -19.34 -18.19
N THR A 44 -3.06 -20.31 -17.39
CA THR A 44 -3.85 -20.87 -16.30
C THR A 44 -4.09 -19.76 -15.27
N THR A 45 -5.21 -19.07 -15.43
CA THR A 45 -5.64 -17.98 -14.56
C THR A 45 -6.05 -18.60 -13.24
N LYS A 46 -5.24 -18.38 -12.20
CA LYS A 46 -5.67 -18.64 -10.82
C LYS A 46 -6.94 -17.81 -10.60
N HIS A 47 -8.08 -18.47 -10.39
CA HIS A 47 -9.34 -17.84 -10.06
C HIS A 47 -9.25 -17.26 -8.64
N TYR A 48 -8.60 -16.11 -8.50
CA TYR A 48 -8.94 -15.22 -7.41
C TYR A 48 -10.36 -14.73 -7.68
N SER A 49 -11.28 -14.96 -6.75
CA SER A 49 -12.58 -14.31 -6.79
C SER A 49 -12.33 -12.82 -6.96
N LYS A 50 -12.79 -12.26 -8.08
CA LYS A 50 -12.78 -10.83 -8.29
C LYS A 50 -13.71 -10.28 -7.22
N VAL A 51 -13.13 -9.80 -6.12
CA VAL A 51 -13.88 -9.04 -5.13
C VAL A 51 -14.41 -7.83 -5.88
N GLU A 52 -15.73 -7.73 -6.02
CA GLU A 52 -16.39 -6.58 -6.62
C GLU A 52 -16.13 -5.35 -5.73
N THR A 53 -15.01 -4.68 -5.96
CA THR A 53 -14.59 -3.48 -5.21
C THR A 53 -15.37 -2.23 -5.62
N ASP A 54 -16.22 -2.34 -6.63
CA ASP A 54 -16.79 -1.19 -7.31
C ASP A 54 -18.02 -0.60 -6.60
N VAL A 55 -18.62 -1.33 -5.65
CA VAL A 55 -19.86 -0.89 -4.94
C VAL A 55 -19.74 -1.01 -3.41
N THR A 56 -18.53 -1.14 -2.86
CA THR A 56 -18.36 -1.29 -1.41
C THR A 56 -18.20 0.06 -0.70
N SER A 57 -19.13 0.39 0.19
CA SER A 57 -19.05 1.53 1.12
C SER A 57 -18.99 1.06 2.58
N ILE A 58 -18.40 1.88 3.45
CA ILE A 58 -18.39 1.64 4.90
C ILE A 58 -19.58 2.37 5.53
N ASP A 59 -20.43 1.63 6.22
CA ASP A 59 -21.46 2.23 7.05
C ASP A 59 -20.91 2.61 8.45
N PHE A 60 -20.69 3.91 8.63
CA PHE A 60 -20.26 4.50 9.90
C PHE A 60 -21.42 4.83 10.85
N ASN A 61 -22.67 4.51 10.50
CA ASN A 61 -23.83 4.71 11.36
C ASN A 61 -24.32 3.41 12.01
N THR A 62 -23.75 2.25 11.67
CA THR A 62 -24.10 0.97 12.31
C THR A 62 -23.92 1.03 13.82
N GLU A 63 -24.93 0.64 14.59
CA GLU A 63 -24.82 0.57 16.04
C GLU A 63 -24.14 -0.73 16.46
N TYR A 64 -23.09 -0.62 17.29
CA TYR A 64 -22.38 -1.80 17.82
C TYR A 64 -22.78 -2.07 19.27
N SER A 65 -23.28 -3.28 19.52
CA SER A 65 -23.56 -3.77 20.86
C SER A 65 -22.25 -3.94 21.64
N ALA A 66 -22.34 -3.98 22.96
CA ALA A 66 -21.17 -4.20 23.82
C ALA A 66 -20.42 -5.50 23.49
N LYS A 67 -21.13 -6.51 22.97
CA LYS A 67 -20.58 -7.81 22.57
C LYS A 67 -19.69 -7.74 21.32
N ASP A 68 -19.94 -6.79 20.43
CA ASP A 68 -19.22 -6.67 19.15
C ASP A 68 -17.96 -5.81 19.28
N ARG A 69 -17.81 -5.11 20.41
CA ARG A 69 -16.70 -4.18 20.66
C ARG A 69 -15.43 -4.95 20.92
N LYS A 70 -14.37 -4.55 20.23
CA LYS A 70 -13.02 -5.08 20.43
C LYS A 70 -12.17 -4.07 21.19
N THR A 71 -11.28 -4.58 22.01
CA THR A 71 -10.25 -3.77 22.68
C THR A 71 -9.00 -3.68 21.81
N ILE A 72 -8.33 -2.54 21.87
CA ILE A 72 -7.05 -2.31 21.22
C ILE A 72 -6.05 -1.83 22.26
N LYS A 73 -4.78 -2.20 22.08
CA LYS A 73 -3.67 -1.60 22.81
C LYS A 73 -3.22 -0.38 22.03
N ALA A 74 -3.07 0.75 22.71
CA ALA A 74 -2.60 2.01 22.14
C ALA A 74 -1.60 2.65 23.10
N ASP A 75 -0.71 3.47 22.56
CA ASP A 75 0.27 4.18 23.36
C ASP A 75 -0.42 5.14 24.36
N PRO A 76 0.20 5.39 25.53
CA PRO A 76 -0.37 6.26 26.54
C PRO A 76 -0.72 7.66 26.02
N ASP A 77 0.12 8.21 25.15
CA ASP A 77 -0.08 9.54 24.55
C ASP A 77 -1.32 9.57 23.65
N ILE A 78 -1.49 8.54 22.82
CA ILE A 78 -2.66 8.38 21.94
C ILE A 78 -3.92 8.21 22.80
N LYS A 79 -3.84 7.43 23.88
CA LYS A 79 -4.95 7.24 24.81
C LYS A 79 -5.36 8.57 25.48
N SER A 80 -4.39 9.36 25.92
CA SER A 80 -4.60 10.67 26.51
C SER A 80 -5.30 11.62 25.53
N LEU A 81 -4.85 11.66 24.26
CA LEU A 81 -5.50 12.45 23.21
C LEU A 81 -6.96 12.05 23.00
N ILE A 82 -7.24 10.75 22.90
CA ILE A 82 -8.62 10.26 22.76
C ILE A 82 -9.47 10.67 23.96
N GLU A 83 -8.91 10.62 25.17
CA GLU A 83 -9.60 11.01 26.40
C GLU A 83 -9.94 12.51 26.43
N ILE A 84 -9.03 13.38 25.98
CA ILE A 84 -9.27 14.81 25.83
C ILE A 84 -10.40 15.08 24.83
N PHE A 85 -10.35 14.47 23.65
CA PHE A 85 -11.42 14.70 22.65
C PHE A 85 -12.77 14.12 23.09
N ARG A 86 -12.73 13.02 23.84
CA ARG A 86 -13.91 12.42 24.45
C ARG A 86 -14.55 13.38 25.46
N THR A 87 -13.76 13.94 26.38
CA THR A 87 -14.29 14.86 27.40
C THR A 87 -14.83 16.15 26.79
N LEU A 88 -14.19 16.67 25.74
CA LEU A 88 -14.66 17.86 25.02
C LEU A 88 -16.04 17.68 24.37
N LYS A 89 -16.32 16.49 23.82
CA LYS A 89 -17.61 16.21 23.15
C LYS A 89 -18.67 15.60 24.06
N GLY A 90 -18.27 15.01 25.19
CA GLY A 90 -19.16 14.27 26.09
C GLY A 90 -19.52 12.85 25.60
N ASP A 91 -18.81 12.35 24.59
CA ASP A 91 -19.09 11.04 23.98
C ASP A 91 -18.44 9.89 24.76
N LYS A 92 -18.78 8.64 24.40
CA LYS A 92 -18.01 7.47 24.86
C LYS A 92 -16.74 7.33 24.01
N ALA A 93 -15.67 6.80 24.60
CA ALA A 93 -14.36 6.69 23.93
C ALA A 93 -14.41 5.97 22.57
N TYR A 94 -15.25 4.93 22.44
CA TYR A 94 -15.39 4.20 21.18
C TYR A 94 -16.15 4.99 20.10
N GLU A 95 -17.10 5.85 20.49
CA GLU A 95 -17.81 6.76 19.57
C GLU A 95 -16.85 7.85 19.08
N THR A 96 -16.06 8.42 19.98
CA THR A 96 -15.01 9.39 19.65
C THR A 96 -14.02 8.81 18.65
N LEU A 97 -13.52 7.59 18.90
CA LEU A 97 -12.58 6.91 18.02
C LEU A 97 -13.19 6.61 16.64
N ARG A 98 -14.46 6.22 16.60
CA ARG A 98 -15.18 5.99 15.34
C ARG A 98 -15.34 7.28 14.53
N ASN A 99 -15.67 8.38 15.19
CA ASN A 99 -15.80 9.68 14.56
C ASN A 99 -14.46 10.17 14.00
N MET A 100 -13.36 9.97 14.72
CA MET A 100 -12.01 10.24 14.23
C MET A 100 -11.65 9.39 13.02
N ALA A 101 -11.96 8.09 13.06
CA ALA A 101 -11.72 7.18 11.94
C ALA A 101 -12.52 7.59 10.70
N LYS A 102 -13.80 7.95 10.85
CA LYS A 102 -14.65 8.48 9.77
C LYS A 102 -14.06 9.76 9.18
N PHE A 103 -13.67 10.70 10.03
CA PHE A 103 -13.05 11.95 9.60
C PHE A 103 -11.76 11.70 8.82
N TYR A 104 -10.88 10.84 9.34
CA TYR A 104 -9.64 10.52 8.66
C TYR A 104 -9.89 9.82 7.33
N TYR A 105 -10.85 8.89 7.31
CA TYR A 105 -11.22 8.13 6.12
C TYR A 105 -11.67 9.02 4.96
N VAL A 106 -12.58 9.97 5.24
CA VAL A 106 -13.15 10.86 4.22
C VAL A 106 -12.13 11.89 3.72
N ASN A 107 -11.27 12.38 4.61
CA ASN A 107 -10.40 13.52 4.29
C ASN A 107 -8.98 13.15 3.81
N ASN A 108 -8.52 11.92 4.02
CA ASN A 108 -7.12 11.53 3.76
C ASN A 108 -6.96 10.40 2.74
N TYR A 109 -8.03 9.74 2.31
CA TYR A 109 -7.96 8.66 1.32
C TYR A 109 -8.71 9.03 0.04
N ASP A 110 -8.09 8.74 -1.10
CA ASP A 110 -8.74 8.82 -2.41
C ASP A 110 -9.84 7.76 -2.55
N GLU A 111 -10.76 7.95 -3.51
CA GLU A 111 -11.86 7.02 -3.77
C GLU A 111 -11.40 5.56 -3.92
N ARG A 112 -10.27 5.34 -4.61
CA ARG A 112 -9.71 3.99 -4.78
C ARG A 112 -9.30 3.37 -3.44
N ALA A 113 -8.61 4.12 -2.59
CA ALA A 113 -8.20 3.64 -1.27
C ALA A 113 -9.42 3.42 -0.37
N GLN A 114 -10.40 4.32 -0.42
CA GLN A 114 -11.67 4.19 0.27
C GLN A 114 -12.41 2.90 -0.10
N ARG A 115 -12.50 2.57 -1.39
CA ARG A 115 -13.10 1.31 -1.89
C ARG A 115 -12.33 0.07 -1.39
N ILE A 116 -11.00 0.10 -1.44
CA ILE A 116 -10.18 -1.01 -0.94
C ILE A 116 -10.45 -1.25 0.54
N ILE A 117 -10.41 -0.20 1.38
CA ILE A 117 -10.67 -0.31 2.81
C ILE A 117 -12.10 -0.82 3.09
N ALA A 118 -13.10 -0.34 2.34
CA ALA A 118 -14.48 -0.79 2.45
C ALA A 118 -14.64 -2.29 2.11
N SER A 119 -14.01 -2.75 1.04
CA SER A 119 -14.02 -4.16 0.67
C SER A 119 -13.36 -5.05 1.73
N ILE A 120 -12.25 -4.59 2.33
CA ILE A 120 -11.57 -5.32 3.42
C ILE A 120 -12.47 -5.43 4.64
N GLN A 121 -13.19 -4.36 4.99
CA GLN A 121 -14.13 -4.39 6.10
C GLN A 121 -15.28 -5.38 5.84
N ASN A 122 -15.89 -5.31 4.67
CA ASN A 122 -17.08 -6.11 4.34
C ASN A 122 -16.74 -7.59 4.14
N ASN A 123 -15.55 -7.91 3.62
CA ASN A 123 -15.12 -9.29 3.40
C ASN A 123 -14.53 -9.98 4.63
N LYS A 124 -14.42 -9.28 5.77
CA LYS A 124 -13.84 -9.82 7.00
C LYS A 124 -14.68 -10.96 7.64
N PHE A 125 -15.79 -11.35 7.02
CA PHE A 125 -16.72 -12.40 7.44
C PHE A 125 -16.65 -13.71 6.61
N LEU A 126 -15.65 -13.91 5.74
CA LEU A 126 -15.49 -15.14 4.94
C LEU A 126 -14.59 -16.22 5.58
N GLY A 127 -14.40 -16.19 6.91
CA GLY A 127 -13.58 -17.15 7.64
C GLY A 127 -14.34 -17.80 8.79
#